data_AF-A0A958SFJ5-F1
#
_entry.id   AF-A0A958SFJ5-F1
#
_cell.length_a   1.000
_cell.length_b   1.000
_cell.length_c   1.000
_cell.angle_alpha   90.00
_cell.angle_beta   90.00
_cell.angle_gamma   90.00
#
_symmetry.space_group_name_H-M   'P 1'
#
loop_
_entity.id
_entity.type
_entity.pdbx_description
1 polymer ?
#
loop_
_entity_poly.entity_id
_entity_poly.type
_entity_poly.pdbx_seq_one_letter_code
_entity_poly.pdbx_strand_id
1 'polypeptide(L)' 'MVGTIESVKEYYGKVLQGSKDLKTSACCSVEALSPALQKMVSEVHPEVRERFYGCGAPFPAELKGATVLDLGCGTGR' A
#
# COMPACT_ATOMS: atom_id res chain seq x y z
N MET A 1 -3.16 10.07 -29.93
CA MET A 1 -2.46 9.03 -29.15
C MET A 1 -2.19 9.65 -27.79
N VAL A 2 -2.82 9.17 -26.71
CA VAL A 2 -2.59 9.73 -25.37
C VAL A 2 -1.21 9.28 -24.92
N GLY A 3 -0.33 10.22 -24.56
CA GLY A 3 1.02 9.90 -24.11
C GLY A 3 1.01 9.11 -22.80
N THR A 4 1.99 8.23 -22.60
CA THR A 4 2.08 7.34 -21.42
C THR A 4 1.96 8.12 -20.11
N ILE A 5 2.60 9.28 -19.99
CA ILE A 5 2.54 10.13 -18.79
C ILE A 5 1.10 10.58 -18.49
N GLU A 6 0.36 10.99 -19.51
CA GLU A 6 -1.01 11.47 -19.36
C GLU A 6 -1.96 10.34 -18.95
N SER A 7 -1.77 9.15 -19.53
CA SER A 7 -2.53 7.96 -19.16
C SER A 7 -2.27 7.52 -17.72
N VAL A 8 -1.03 7.62 -17.24
CA VAL A 8 -0.66 7.28 -15.86
C VAL A 8 -1.24 8.30 -14.87
N LYS A 9 -1.14 9.60 -15.17
CA LYS A 9 -1.73 10.66 -14.35
C LYS A 9 -3.23 10.51 -14.20
N GLU A 10 -3.95 10.26 -15.29
CA GLU A 10 -5.40 10.06 -15.26
C GLU A 10 -5.76 8.81 -14.44
N TYR A 11 -5.02 7.72 -14.63
CA TYR A 11 -5.28 6.47 -13.91
C TYR A 11 -5.12 6.61 -12.40
N TYR A 12 -3.96 7.11 -11.93
CA TYR A 12 -3.71 7.27 -10.50
C TYR A 12 -4.37 8.51 -9.87
N GLY A 13 -4.70 9.53 -10.68
CA GLY A 13 -5.27 10.78 -10.18
C GLY A 13 -6.79 10.82 -10.16
N LYS A 14 -7.47 10.08 -11.05
CA LYS A 14 -8.94 10.13 -11.16
C LYS A 14 -9.61 8.77 -11.18
N VAL A 15 -9.00 7.76 -11.82
CA VAL A 15 -9.65 6.45 -11.99
C VAL A 15 -9.52 5.58 -10.74
N LEU A 16 -8.33 5.52 -10.14
CA LEU A 16 -8.06 4.70 -8.96
C LEU A 16 -8.56 5.42 -7.69
N GLN A 17 -9.65 4.95 -7.09
CA GLN A 17 -10.22 5.56 -5.89
C GLN A 17 -9.81 4.81 -4.62
N GLY A 18 -9.60 3.48 -4.71
CA GLY A 18 -9.06 2.66 -3.63
C GLY A 18 -8.47 1.34 -4.13
N SER A 19 -7.96 0.52 -3.20
CA SER A 19 -7.25 -0.73 -3.53
C SER A 19 -8.10 -1.77 -4.27
N LYS A 20 -9.44 -1.67 -4.17
CA LYS A 20 -10.38 -2.56 -4.88
C LYS A 20 -10.48 -2.26 -6.38
N ASP A 21 -10.06 -1.07 -6.81
CA ASP A 21 -10.15 -0.63 -8.20
C ASP A 21 -8.93 -1.04 -9.04
N LEU A 22 -7.94 -1.70 -8.42
CA LEU A 22 -6.75 -2.22 -9.10
C LEU A 22 -7.17 -3.22 -10.19
N LYS A 23 -6.92 -2.85 -11.45
CA LYS A 23 -7.28 -3.66 -12.64
C LYS A 23 -6.49 -4.97 -12.78
N THR A 24 -5.48 -5.18 -11.95
CA THR A 24 -4.58 -6.34 -11.97
C THR A 24 -4.39 -6.86 -10.56
N SER A 25 -4.25 -8.17 -10.36
CA SER A 25 -3.94 -8.79 -9.06
C SER A 25 -2.51 -8.54 -8.55
N ALA A 26 -1.78 -7.62 -9.18
CA ALA A 26 -0.52 -7.12 -8.66
C ALA A 26 -0.81 -6.43 -7.31
N CYS A 27 -0.26 -6.98 -6.23
CA CYS A 27 -0.41 -6.55 -4.83
C CYS A 27 -1.44 -7.31 -3.96
N CYS A 28 -1.81 -8.54 -4.32
CA CYS A 28 -2.48 -9.43 -3.36
C CYS A 28 -1.44 -10.25 -2.59
N SER A 29 -1.25 -9.99 -1.29
CA SER A 29 -0.53 -10.93 -0.43
C SER A 29 -1.35 -12.21 -0.35
N VAL A 30 -0.73 -13.36 -0.61
CA VAL A 30 -1.40 -14.67 -0.45
C VAL A 30 -1.51 -15.03 1.05
N GLU A 31 -0.73 -14.35 1.89
CA GLU A 31 -0.58 -14.62 3.32
C GLU A 31 -1.21 -13.51 4.16
N ALA A 32 -1.94 -13.91 5.20
CA ALA A 32 -2.51 -13.00 6.17
C ALA A 32 -1.42 -12.44 7.11
N LEU A 33 -1.55 -11.16 7.48
CA LEU A 33 -0.69 -10.55 8.50
C LEU A 33 -0.84 -11.30 9.84
N SER A 34 0.22 -11.33 10.64
CA SER A 34 0.14 -11.87 12.01
C SER A 34 -0.87 -11.09 12.86
N PRO A 35 -1.50 -11.69 13.89
CA PRO A 35 -2.50 -11.00 14.72
C PRO A 35 -1.99 -9.70 15.35
N ALA A 36 -0.71 -9.66 15.76
CA ALA A 36 -0.09 -8.46 16.30
C ALA A 36 -0.03 -7.33 15.26
N LEU A 37 0.39 -7.64 14.02
CA LEU A 37 0.43 -6.66 12.94
C LEU A 37 -0.97 -6.21 12.53
N GLN A 38 -1.96 -7.10 12.50
CA GLN A 38 -3.35 -6.73 12.23
C GLN A 38 -3.87 -5.69 13.24
N LYS A 39 -3.57 -5.89 14.53
CA LYS A 39 -3.93 -4.94 15.58
C LYS A 39 -3.27 -3.57 15.36
N MET A 40 -1.97 -3.55 15.08
CA MET A 40 -1.26 -2.28 14.82
C MET A 40 -1.79 -1.56 13.58
N VAL A 41 -1.99 -2.28 12.47
CA VAL A 41 -2.58 -1.71 11.25
C VAL A 41 -4.01 -1.22 11.50
N SER A 42 -4.75 -1.81 12.43
CA SER A 42 -6.10 -1.35 12.76
C SER A 42 -6.16 0.05 13.37
N GLU A 43 -5.05 0.52 13.96
CA GLU A 43 -4.91 1.84 14.57
C GLU A 43 -4.48 2.92 13.56
N VAL A 44 -4.05 2.53 12.35
CA VAL A 44 -3.70 3.46 11.26
C VAL A 44 -4.97 4.07 10.66
N HIS A 45 -4.88 5.34 10.24
CA HIS A 45 -6.01 6.08 9.68
C HIS A 45 -6.67 5.33 8.50
N PRO A 46 -8.02 5.27 8.42
CA PRO A 46 -8.73 4.50 7.39
C PRO A 46 -8.27 4.83 5.96
N GLU A 47 -8.10 6.11 5.62
CA GLU A 47 -7.68 6.53 4.28
C GLU A 47 -6.31 5.95 3.87
N VAL A 48 -5.36 5.85 4.81
CA VAL A 48 -4.03 5.29 4.55
C VAL A 48 -4.13 3.80 4.24
N ARG A 49 -5.02 3.08 4.95
CA ARG A 49 -5.24 1.64 4.78
C ARG A 49 -6.02 1.30 3.51
N GLU A 50 -7.03 2.11 3.17
CA GLU A 50 -7.93 1.88 2.03
C GLU A 50 -7.30 2.17 0.66
N ARG A 51 -6.22 2.97 0.67
CA ARG A 51 -5.42 3.32 -0.51
C ARG A 51 -4.02 2.69 -0.48
N PHE A 52 -3.88 1.57 0.24
CA PHE A 52 -2.64 0.80 0.25
C PHE A 52 -2.58 -0.13 -0.97
N TYR A 53 -1.52 -0.01 -1.77
CA TYR A 53 -1.32 -0.76 -3.02
C TYR A 53 -0.07 -1.66 -2.97
N GLY A 54 0.16 -2.36 -1.87
CA GLY A 54 1.31 -3.25 -1.71
C GLY A 54 0.91 -4.68 -1.34
N CYS A 55 1.88 -5.59 -1.37
CA CYS A 55 1.68 -7.04 -1.25
C CYS A 55 1.94 -7.61 0.15
N GLY A 56 2.00 -6.80 1.22
CA GLY A 56 2.22 -7.32 2.58
C GLY A 56 2.79 -6.32 3.58
N ALA A 57 3.54 -6.83 4.55
CA ALA A 57 4.24 -6.07 5.59
C ALA A 57 5.65 -6.65 5.79
N PRO A 58 6.66 -6.17 5.05
CA PRO A 58 8.01 -6.74 5.06
C PRO A 58 8.83 -6.24 6.27
N PHE A 59 8.26 -6.31 7.47
CA PHE A 59 8.92 -5.83 8.68
C PHE A 59 9.79 -6.95 9.27
N PRO A 60 11.12 -6.76 9.37
CA PRO A 60 11.96 -7.71 10.10
C PRO A 60 11.65 -7.67 11.60
N ALA A 61 12.03 -8.72 12.33
CA ALA A 61 12.02 -8.68 13.78
C ALA A 61 12.95 -7.57 14.30
N GLU A 62 12.65 -7.03 15.48
CA GLU A 62 13.56 -6.18 16.27
C GLU A 62 13.89 -4.78 15.68
N LEU A 63 12.89 -4.04 15.22
CA LEU A 63 13.06 -2.65 14.71
C LEU A 63 13.31 -1.57 15.80
N LYS A 64 13.38 -1.93 17.08
CA LYS A 64 13.45 -0.95 18.19
C LYS A 64 14.77 -0.15 18.12
N GLY A 65 14.66 1.16 17.96
CA GLY A 65 15.81 2.07 17.89
C GLY A 65 16.48 2.11 16.51
N ALA A 66 15.97 1.38 15.53
CA ALA A 66 16.47 1.42 14.16
C ALA A 66 15.99 2.69 13.43
N THR A 67 16.75 3.11 12.42
CA THR A 67 16.28 4.04 11.39
C THR A 67 15.73 3.24 10.22
N VAL A 68 14.50 3.54 9.80
CA VAL A 68 13.80 2.80 8.73
C VAL A 68 13.58 3.72 7.52
N LEU A 69 13.81 3.17 6.33
CA LEU A 69 13.50 3.81 5.04
C LEU A 69 12.51 2.92 4.27
N ASP A 70 11.38 3.49 3.90
CA ASP A 70 10.38 2.83 3.07
C ASP A 70 10.43 3.37 1.63
N LEU A 71 10.88 2.53 0.70
CA LEU A 71 11.07 2.88 -0.70
C LEU A 71 9.77 2.65 -1.47
N GLY A 72 9.10 3.74 -1.84
CA GLY A 72 7.78 3.67 -2.48
C GLY A 72 6.65 3.54 -1.47
N CYS A 73 6.73 4.30 -0.37
CA CYS A 73 5.80 4.23 0.76
C CYS A 73 4.32 4.49 0.43
N GLY A 74 4.04 5.10 -0.72
CA GLY A 74 2.67 5.40 -1.16
C GLY A 74 1.95 6.27 -0.12
N THR A 75 0.87 5.74 0.46
CA THR A 75 0.09 6.42 1.51
C THR A 75 0.71 6.32 2.91
N GLY A 76 1.75 5.49 3.10
CA GLY A 76 2.45 5.33 4.37
C GLY A 76 1.79 4.36 5.35
N ARG A 77 1.25 3.23 4.86
CA ARG A 77 0.68 2.17 5.71
C ARG A 77 1.73 1.49 6.58
#